data_AF-A0AAW6K3X2-F1
#
_entry.id   AF-A0AAW6K3X2-F1
#
_cell.length_a   1.000
_cell.length_b   1.000
_cell.length_c   1.000
_cell.angle_alpha   90.00
_cell.angle_beta   90.00
_cell.angle_gamma   90.00
#
_symmetry.space_group_name_H-M   'P 1'
#
loop_
_entity.id
_entity.type
_entity.pdbx_description
1 polymer ?
#
loop_
_entity_poly.entity_id
_entity_poly.type
_entity_poly.pdbx_seq_one_letter_code
_entity_poly.pdbx_strand_id
1 'polypeptide(L)'
;LFCGDLTILLLGLAFHCFVIENRKSLCHSLGRPSRSDFVQCEFAHEVYMKSIEELEKYLEDECYSFVEINIGKHHAHEGIVIEKNGDAYEFGYSERGNKRILMSFSSEQELVEYALEKLKADKWNKAHLVAWVWSEAEIQQAEAELKNYNISFERNDVPNYLQGKNAYRIFVFGKDYLKLEEFTKRYYRSRI
;
A
#
# COMPACT_ATOMS: atom_id res chain seq x y z
N LEU A 1 -30.65 23.62 18.39
CA LEU A 1 -29.54 22.67 18.20
C LEU A 1 -30.06 21.48 17.41
N PHE A 2 -29.21 20.99 16.49
CA PHE A 2 -29.38 19.84 15.58
C PHE A 2 -30.43 19.96 14.47
N CYS A 3 -29.96 20.27 13.25
CA CYS A 3 -30.52 19.73 12.02
C CYS A 3 -29.47 19.86 10.91
N GLY A 4 -28.67 18.81 10.71
CA GLY A 4 -27.56 18.82 9.76
C GLY A 4 -27.09 17.44 9.35
N ASP A 5 -27.98 16.44 9.27
CA ASP A 5 -27.60 15.06 8.94
C ASP A 5 -28.69 14.33 8.13
N LEU A 6 -29.19 14.93 7.06
CA LEU A 6 -30.06 14.22 6.11
C LEU A 6 -29.77 14.49 4.62
N THR A 7 -28.98 15.51 4.29
CA THR A 7 -28.62 15.85 2.90
C THR A 7 -27.45 15.01 2.36
N ILE A 8 -26.53 14.54 3.22
CA ILE A 8 -25.38 13.73 2.79
C ILE A 8 -25.80 12.30 2.40
N LEU A 9 -26.79 11.71 3.08
CA LEU A 9 -27.29 10.37 2.76
C LEU A 9 -28.08 10.32 1.44
N LEU A 10 -28.79 11.40 1.08
CA LEU A 10 -29.55 11.48 -0.18
C LEU A 10 -28.64 11.65 -1.40
N LEU A 11 -27.49 12.33 -1.26
CA LEU A 11 -26.50 12.42 -2.33
C LEU A 11 -25.79 11.07 -2.55
N GLY A 12 -25.47 10.33 -1.48
CA GLY A 12 -24.83 9.02 -1.59
C GLY A 12 -25.66 7.96 -2.31
N LEU A 13 -26.98 7.92 -2.07
CA LEU A 13 -27.90 7.00 -2.76
C LEU A 13 -28.18 7.39 -4.21
N ALA A 14 -28.20 8.69 -4.52
CA ALA A 14 -28.39 9.16 -5.90
C ALA A 14 -27.20 8.80 -6.81
N PHE A 15 -25.97 8.83 -6.29
CA PHE A 15 -24.79 8.39 -7.05
C PHE A 15 -24.80 6.89 -7.33
N HIS A 16 -25.23 6.07 -6.37
CA HIS A 16 -25.31 4.62 -6.57
C HIS A 16 -26.42 4.22 -7.56
N CYS A 17 -27.55 4.95 -7.59
CA CYS A 17 -28.59 4.75 -8.60
C CYS A 17 -28.14 5.16 -10.01
N PHE A 18 -27.46 6.31 -10.16
CA PHE A 18 -26.98 6.78 -11.47
C PHE A 18 -25.96 5.83 -12.11
N VAL A 19 -25.11 5.19 -11.31
CA VAL A 19 -24.11 4.22 -11.79
C VAL A 19 -24.77 2.90 -12.21
N ILE A 20 -25.88 2.49 -11.59
CA ILE A 20 -26.60 1.26 -11.95
C ILE A 20 -27.50 1.46 -13.18
N GLU A 21 -28.21 2.60 -13.29
CA GLU A 21 -29.11 2.86 -14.43
C GLU A 21 -28.38 3.02 -15.76
N ASN A 22 -27.18 3.60 -15.78
CA ASN A 22 -26.39 3.76 -17.01
C ASN A 22 -25.84 2.43 -17.58
N ARG A 23 -25.90 1.31 -16.85
CA ARG A 23 -25.47 0.00 -17.38
C ARG A 23 -26.51 -0.72 -18.24
N LYS A 24 -27.75 -0.22 -18.35
CA LYS A 24 -28.81 -0.97 -19.06
C LYS A 24 -29.45 -0.27 -20.26
N SER A 25 -29.08 0.97 -20.58
CA SER A 25 -29.74 1.68 -21.68
C SER A 25 -28.90 2.83 -22.17
N LEU A 26 -28.16 2.64 -23.26
CA LEU A 26 -27.79 3.72 -24.20
C LEU A 26 -27.32 3.14 -25.55
N CYS A 27 -28.06 2.16 -26.06
CA CYS A 27 -28.23 2.03 -27.50
C CYS A 27 -29.40 2.96 -27.83
N HIS A 28 -29.11 4.13 -28.41
CA HIS A 28 -29.96 4.94 -29.31
C HIS A 28 -29.70 6.46 -29.12
N SER A 29 -28.96 6.98 -30.10
CA SER A 29 -29.10 8.31 -30.73
C SER A 29 -29.29 9.53 -29.82
N LEU A 30 -28.18 10.14 -29.39
CA LEU A 30 -28.08 11.59 -29.19
C LEU A 30 -26.72 12.09 -29.74
N GLY A 31 -26.76 13.28 -30.33
CA GLY A 31 -25.76 13.82 -31.25
C GLY A 31 -24.33 13.98 -30.71
N ARG A 32 -23.40 14.12 -31.65
CA ARG A 32 -21.96 14.22 -31.44
C ARG A 32 -21.61 15.40 -30.50
N PRO A 33 -20.97 15.18 -29.34
CA PRO A 33 -20.52 16.28 -28.50
C PRO A 33 -19.42 17.10 -29.20
N SER A 34 -19.40 18.41 -28.90
CA SER A 34 -18.33 19.33 -29.30
C SER A 34 -16.98 18.89 -28.71
N ARG A 35 -15.90 19.14 -29.45
CA ARG A 35 -14.52 18.70 -29.15
C ARG A 35 -13.91 19.33 -27.88
N SER A 36 -14.64 20.20 -27.18
CA SER A 36 -14.17 20.99 -26.04
C SER A 36 -14.54 20.44 -24.66
N ASP A 37 -15.41 19.43 -24.57
CA ASP A 37 -15.95 18.96 -23.27
C ASP A 37 -15.29 17.66 -22.78
N PHE A 38 -14.18 17.26 -23.40
CA PHE A 38 -13.41 16.08 -22.98
C PHE A 38 -12.52 16.42 -21.77
N VAL A 39 -13.15 16.61 -20.61
CA VAL A 39 -12.46 16.34 -19.34
C VAL A 39 -12.25 14.82 -19.34
N GLN A 40 -11.03 14.40 -19.62
CA GLN A 40 -10.61 13.03 -19.35
C GLN A 40 -10.70 12.83 -17.84
N CYS A 41 -11.83 12.32 -17.35
CA CYS A 41 -11.83 11.58 -16.10
C CYS A 41 -10.80 10.48 -16.29
N GLU A 42 -9.68 10.56 -15.57
CA GLU A 42 -8.76 9.44 -15.42
C GLU A 42 -9.58 8.29 -14.84
N PHE A 43 -9.94 7.35 -15.71
CA PHE A 43 -10.48 6.06 -15.29
C PHE A 43 -9.39 5.41 -14.46
N ALA A 44 -9.54 5.45 -13.12
CA ALA A 44 -8.77 4.60 -12.24
C ALA A 44 -8.92 3.18 -12.77
N HIS A 45 -7.83 2.63 -13.30
CA HIS A 45 -7.78 1.27 -13.79
C HIS A 45 -8.02 0.39 -12.56
N GLU A 46 -9.27 -0.07 -12.34
CA GLU A 46 -9.57 -1.02 -11.29
C GLU A 46 -8.75 -2.27 -11.57
N VAL A 47 -7.68 -2.44 -10.81
CA VAL A 47 -6.82 -3.62 -10.92
C VAL A 47 -7.64 -4.79 -10.38
N TYR A 48 -8.28 -5.52 -11.29
CA TYR A 48 -9.12 -6.66 -10.97
C TYR A 48 -8.24 -7.90 -10.81
N MET A 49 -7.85 -8.21 -9.57
CA MET A 49 -7.10 -9.41 -9.20
C MET A 49 -8.08 -10.45 -8.64
N LYS A 50 -7.96 -11.70 -9.08
CA LYS A 50 -8.85 -12.82 -8.69
C LYS A 50 -8.17 -13.81 -7.75
N SER A 51 -6.84 -13.84 -7.72
CA SER A 51 -6.07 -14.84 -6.99
C SER A 51 -4.96 -14.24 -6.13
N ILE A 52 -4.53 -15.00 -5.11
CA ILE A 52 -3.39 -14.67 -4.25
C ILE A 52 -2.12 -14.53 -5.10
N GLU A 53 -1.94 -15.35 -6.13
CA GLU A 53 -0.80 -15.28 -7.04
C GLU A 53 -0.77 -13.96 -7.83
N GLU A 54 -1.92 -13.51 -8.34
CA GLU A 54 -2.02 -12.21 -9.01
C GLU A 54 -1.77 -11.05 -8.05
N LEU A 55 -2.25 -11.15 -6.80
CA LEU A 55 -1.96 -10.17 -5.76
C LEU A 55 -0.47 -10.14 -5.43
N GLU A 56 0.16 -11.28 -5.19
CA GLU A 56 1.59 -11.40 -4.93
C GLU A 56 2.40 -10.72 -6.03
N LYS A 57 2.12 -11.05 -7.30
CA LYS A 57 2.79 -10.45 -8.44
C LYS A 57 2.58 -8.94 -8.52
N TYR A 58 1.37 -8.45 -8.27
CA TYR A 58 1.11 -7.02 -8.21
C TYR A 58 1.92 -6.34 -7.11
N LEU A 59 2.03 -6.96 -5.92
CA LEU A 59 2.83 -6.41 -4.82
C LEU A 59 4.32 -6.34 -5.18
N GLU A 60 4.85 -7.34 -5.89
CA GLU A 60 6.20 -7.33 -6.44
C GLU A 60 6.39 -6.20 -7.46
N ASP A 61 5.50 -6.12 -8.46
CA ASP A 61 5.56 -5.14 -9.55
C ASP A 61 5.45 -3.70 -9.01
N GLU A 62 4.67 -3.50 -7.94
CA GLU A 62 4.47 -2.21 -7.27
C GLU A 62 5.45 -1.91 -6.14
N CYS A 63 6.45 -2.78 -5.95
CA CYS A 63 7.52 -2.65 -4.97
C CYS A 63 6.98 -2.46 -3.54
N TYR A 64 6.03 -3.30 -3.13
CA TYR A 64 5.70 -3.45 -1.72
C TYR A 64 6.87 -4.08 -0.95
N SER A 65 6.93 -3.83 0.36
CA SER A 65 7.93 -4.40 1.25
C SER A 65 7.41 -5.70 1.84
N PHE A 66 8.11 -6.81 1.61
CA PHE A 66 7.78 -8.11 2.18
C PHE A 66 8.38 -8.33 3.58
N VAL A 67 8.86 -7.26 4.25
CA VAL A 67 9.41 -7.34 5.62
C VAL A 67 8.32 -7.73 6.63
N GLU A 68 7.08 -7.34 6.40
CA GLU A 68 5.93 -7.60 7.29
C GLU A 68 4.72 -8.18 6.54
N ILE A 69 4.92 -8.79 5.37
CA ILE A 69 3.84 -9.37 4.55
C ILE A 69 4.20 -10.81 4.19
N ASN A 70 3.35 -11.74 4.62
CA ASN A 70 3.38 -13.15 4.23
C ASN A 70 2.33 -13.39 3.16
N ILE A 71 2.77 -13.75 1.95
CA ILE A 71 1.90 -14.06 0.82
C ILE A 71 2.69 -14.91 -0.20
N GLY A 72 2.07 -15.97 -0.71
CA GLY A 72 2.69 -16.84 -1.71
C GLY A 72 4.03 -17.40 -1.23
N LYS A 73 5.13 -17.04 -1.92
CA LYS A 73 6.50 -17.50 -1.57
C LYS A 73 7.21 -16.59 -0.55
N HIS A 74 6.63 -15.43 -0.23
CA HIS A 74 7.23 -14.45 0.67
C HIS A 74 6.83 -14.74 2.12
N HIS A 75 7.83 -14.84 2.98
CA HIS A 75 7.66 -15.12 4.40
C HIS A 75 8.38 -14.07 5.24
N ALA A 76 7.61 -13.41 6.09
CA ALA A 76 8.06 -12.46 7.09
C ALA A 76 8.06 -13.12 8.49
N HIS A 77 8.99 -12.72 9.35
CA HIS A 77 9.03 -13.21 10.73
C HIS A 77 7.77 -12.82 11.52
N GLU A 78 7.26 -11.61 11.26
CA GLU A 78 6.07 -11.01 11.86
C GLU A 78 5.33 -10.20 10.78
N GLY A 79 4.03 -10.00 10.95
CA GLY A 79 3.24 -9.11 10.09
C GLY A 79 1.98 -9.74 9.52
N ILE A 80 1.47 -9.14 8.45
CA ILE A 80 0.26 -9.54 7.74
C ILE A 80 0.44 -10.96 7.16
N VAL A 81 -0.64 -11.73 7.19
CA VAL A 81 -0.72 -13.07 6.57
C VAL A 81 -1.89 -13.12 5.61
N ILE A 82 -1.61 -13.49 4.36
CA ILE A 82 -2.61 -13.66 3.28
C ILE A 82 -2.38 -15.05 2.69
N GLU A 83 -3.26 -16.00 3.01
CA GLU A 83 -3.06 -17.39 2.59
C GLU A 83 -4.36 -18.17 2.43
N LYS A 84 -4.25 -19.33 1.76
CA LYS A 84 -5.30 -20.35 1.76
C LYS A 84 -5.01 -21.36 2.87
N ASN A 85 -5.99 -21.62 3.73
CA ASN A 85 -5.91 -22.58 4.82
C ASN A 85 -7.08 -23.58 4.72
N GLY A 86 -6.79 -24.79 4.24
CA GLY A 86 -7.83 -25.77 3.92
C GLY A 86 -8.80 -25.26 2.87
N ASP A 87 -10.08 -25.20 3.22
CA ASP A 87 -11.16 -24.71 2.36
C ASP A 87 -11.42 -23.20 2.49
N ALA A 88 -10.68 -22.51 3.36
CA ALA A 88 -10.83 -21.08 3.63
C ALA A 88 -9.68 -20.24 3.07
N TYR A 89 -9.98 -18.97 2.80
CA TYR A 89 -9.01 -17.93 2.45
C TYR A 89 -8.91 -16.95 3.61
N GLU A 90 -7.74 -16.83 4.23
CA GLU A 90 -7.57 -16.14 5.51
C GLU A 90 -6.72 -14.87 5.35
N PHE A 91 -7.20 -13.79 5.98
CA PHE A 91 -6.40 -12.60 6.27
C PHE A 91 -6.11 -12.55 7.77
N GLY A 92 -4.84 -12.47 8.14
CA GLY A 92 -4.41 -12.54 9.52
C GLY A 92 -3.20 -11.67 9.84
N TYR A 93 -2.73 -11.81 11.06
CA TYR A 93 -1.48 -11.23 11.54
C TYR A 93 -0.71 -12.26 12.35
N SER A 94 0.58 -12.40 12.09
CA SER A 94 1.49 -13.27 12.83
C SER A 94 2.43 -12.43 13.69
N GLU A 95 2.48 -12.71 14.99
CA GLU A 95 3.48 -12.14 15.89
C GLU A 95 4.27 -13.26 16.56
N ARG A 96 5.58 -13.34 16.27
CA ARG A 96 6.50 -14.34 16.83
C ARG A 96 6.00 -15.78 16.65
N GLY A 97 5.47 -16.07 15.46
CA GLY A 97 4.89 -17.37 15.10
C GLY A 97 3.46 -17.61 15.60
N ASN A 98 2.88 -16.68 16.36
CA ASN A 98 1.49 -16.78 16.79
C ASN A 98 0.58 -16.10 15.75
N LYS A 99 -0.05 -16.92 14.90
CA LYS A 99 -1.01 -16.45 13.89
C LYS A 99 -2.37 -16.18 14.52
N ARG A 100 -2.88 -14.95 14.35
CA ARG A 100 -4.27 -14.56 14.62
C ARG A 100 -5.00 -14.34 13.31
N ILE A 101 -6.10 -15.06 13.10
CA ILE A 101 -6.99 -14.82 11.96
C ILE A 101 -7.86 -13.61 12.26
N LEU A 102 -7.87 -12.65 11.35
CA LEU A 102 -8.68 -11.43 11.46
C LEU A 102 -9.96 -11.57 10.63
N MET A 103 -9.85 -12.14 9.43
CA MET A 103 -10.96 -12.41 8.54
C MET A 103 -10.75 -13.74 7.82
N SER A 104 -11.86 -14.40 7.49
CA SER A 104 -11.89 -15.63 6.70
C SER A 104 -12.95 -15.51 5.62
N PHE A 105 -12.62 -15.98 4.42
CA PHE A 105 -13.43 -15.86 3.21
C PHE A 105 -13.62 -17.23 2.56
N SER A 106 -14.73 -17.37 1.83
CA SER A 106 -15.02 -18.57 1.04
C SER A 106 -14.54 -18.47 -0.41
N SER A 107 -14.26 -17.24 -0.86
CA SER A 107 -13.74 -16.92 -2.19
C SER A 107 -12.35 -16.31 -2.08
N GLU A 108 -11.46 -16.72 -2.97
CA GLU A 108 -10.11 -16.16 -3.07
C GLU A 108 -10.15 -14.69 -3.47
N GLN A 109 -11.07 -14.34 -4.38
CA GLN A 109 -11.24 -12.96 -4.86
C GLN A 109 -11.64 -12.02 -3.71
N GLU A 110 -12.51 -12.46 -2.80
CA GLU A 110 -12.91 -11.65 -1.63
C GLU A 110 -11.73 -11.37 -0.70
N LEU A 111 -10.88 -12.38 -0.46
CA LEU A 111 -9.64 -12.21 0.30
C LEU A 111 -8.72 -11.21 -0.39
N VAL A 112 -8.53 -11.34 -1.71
CA VAL A 112 -7.61 -10.50 -2.49
C VAL A 112 -8.07 -9.04 -2.50
N GLU A 113 -9.36 -8.79 -2.73
CA GLU A 113 -9.95 -7.45 -2.68
C GLU A 113 -9.77 -6.82 -1.30
N TYR A 114 -10.11 -7.58 -0.25
CA TYR A 114 -9.95 -7.13 1.13
C TYR A 114 -8.48 -6.83 1.48
N ALA A 115 -7.57 -7.74 1.13
CA ALA A 115 -6.15 -7.61 1.43
C ALA A 115 -5.55 -6.40 0.72
N LEU A 116 -5.86 -6.20 -0.56
CA LEU A 116 -5.38 -5.06 -1.32
C LEU A 116 -5.86 -3.74 -0.73
N GLU A 117 -7.14 -3.66 -0.32
CA GLU A 117 -7.69 -2.48 0.34
C GLU A 117 -6.90 -2.15 1.62
N LYS A 118 -6.67 -3.15 2.48
CA LYS A 118 -5.88 -2.98 3.71
C LYS A 118 -4.44 -2.56 3.44
N LEU A 119 -3.80 -3.18 2.45
CA LEU A 119 -2.43 -2.87 2.08
C LEU A 119 -2.29 -1.46 1.49
N LYS A 120 -3.28 -0.99 0.73
CA LYS A 120 -3.31 0.38 0.18
C LYS A 120 -3.60 1.44 1.24
N ALA A 121 -4.38 1.11 2.26
CA ALA A 121 -4.74 2.04 3.32
C ALA A 121 -3.54 2.47 4.17
N ASP A 122 -2.49 1.64 4.24
CA ASP A 122 -1.26 1.97 4.95
C ASP A 122 -0.06 2.05 4.00
N LYS A 123 0.46 3.27 3.83
CA LYS A 123 1.64 3.56 3.01
C LYS A 123 2.89 2.81 3.46
N TRP A 124 2.99 2.43 4.75
CA TRP A 124 4.16 1.74 5.30
C TRP A 124 4.35 0.34 4.69
N ASN A 125 3.30 -0.25 4.11
CA ASN A 125 3.41 -1.49 3.34
C ASN A 125 4.31 -1.35 2.09
N LYS A 126 4.53 -0.11 1.61
CA LYS A 126 5.47 0.19 0.51
C LYS A 126 6.82 0.75 1.01
N ALA A 127 7.04 0.82 2.33
CA ALA A 127 8.23 1.45 2.88
C ALA A 127 9.44 0.50 2.86
N HIS A 128 10.53 0.97 2.26
CA HIS A 128 11.82 0.30 2.23
C HIS A 128 12.82 1.08 3.07
N LEU A 129 13.44 0.43 4.05
CA LEU A 129 14.50 1.03 4.85
C LEU A 129 15.78 1.14 4.02
N VAL A 130 16.16 2.37 3.67
CA VAL A 130 17.33 2.64 2.80
C VAL A 130 18.52 3.24 3.54
N ALA A 131 18.32 3.75 4.75
CA ALA A 131 19.41 4.20 5.60
C ALA A 131 19.17 3.79 7.05
N TRP A 132 20.22 3.30 7.70
CA TRP A 132 20.28 2.99 9.13
C TRP A 132 21.68 3.36 9.62
N VAL A 133 21.79 4.47 10.36
CA VAL A 133 23.07 4.99 10.86
C VAL A 133 22.97 5.38 12.33
N TRP A 134 24.13 5.55 12.97
CA TRP A 134 24.24 5.96 14.37
C TRP A 134 24.56 7.45 14.53
N SER A 135 24.90 8.13 13.43
CA SER A 135 25.29 9.55 13.40
C SER A 135 24.21 10.41 12.79
N GLU A 136 23.82 11.47 13.50
CA GLU A 136 22.91 12.47 12.96
C GLU A 136 23.48 13.19 11.73
N ALA A 137 24.80 13.40 11.68
CA ALA A 137 25.43 14.02 10.51
C ALA A 137 25.35 13.12 9.26
N GLU A 138 25.54 11.80 9.44
CA GLU A 138 25.41 10.84 8.33
C GLU A 138 23.97 10.79 7.80
N ILE A 139 22.95 10.80 8.68
CA ILE A 139 21.56 10.76 8.22
C ILE A 139 21.18 12.06 7.50
N GLN A 140 21.65 13.22 7.97
CA GLN A 140 21.42 14.50 7.30
C GLN A 140 22.08 14.55 5.91
N GLN A 141 23.27 13.95 5.76
CA GLN A 141 23.92 13.79 4.46
C GLN A 141 23.09 12.89 3.53
N ALA A 142 22.57 11.78 4.05
CA ALA A 142 21.70 10.88 3.31
C ALA A 142 20.41 11.58 2.84
N GLU A 143 19.77 12.41 3.70
CA GLU A 143 18.62 13.24 3.33
C GLU A 143 18.95 14.22 2.20
N ALA A 144 20.12 14.85 2.23
CA ALA A 144 20.55 15.78 1.19
C ALA A 144 20.76 15.08 -0.16
N GLU A 145 21.36 13.88 -0.16
CA GLU A 145 21.51 13.07 -1.38
C GLU A 145 20.16 12.65 -1.98
N LEU A 146 19.21 12.19 -1.15
CA LEU A 146 17.87 11.82 -1.63
C LEU A 146 17.12 13.01 -2.23
N LYS A 147 17.25 14.20 -1.63
CA LYS A 147 16.72 15.45 -2.20
C LYS A 147 17.33 15.75 -3.56
N ASN A 148 18.64 15.56 -3.72
CA ASN A 148 19.33 15.76 -5.00
C ASN A 148 18.89 14.75 -6.07
N TYR A 149 18.50 13.54 -5.67
CA TYR A 149 17.91 12.54 -6.58
C TYR A 149 16.43 12.80 -6.88
N ASN A 150 15.81 13.81 -6.26
CA ASN A 150 14.39 14.08 -6.32
C ASN A 150 13.53 12.86 -5.89
N ILE A 151 13.98 12.16 -4.84
CA ILE A 151 13.29 11.01 -4.24
C ILE A 151 12.61 11.45 -2.96
N SER A 152 11.33 11.11 -2.81
CA SER A 152 10.56 11.36 -1.59
C SER A 152 10.88 10.29 -0.53
N PHE A 153 10.99 10.71 0.72
CA PHE A 153 11.40 9.85 1.82
C PHE A 153 10.80 10.28 3.16
N GLU A 154 10.81 9.39 4.14
CA GLU A 154 10.42 9.67 5.53
C GLU A 154 11.52 9.26 6.51
N ARG A 155 11.90 10.20 7.38
CA ARG A 155 12.81 9.97 8.50
C ARG A 155 12.01 9.53 9.73
N ASN A 156 12.46 8.47 10.39
CA ASN A 156 11.76 7.86 11.52
C ASN A 156 12.77 7.41 12.59
N ASP A 157 13.41 8.34 13.29
CA ASP A 157 14.47 8.00 14.24
C ASP A 157 13.93 7.26 15.47
N VAL A 158 14.74 6.35 16.04
CA VAL A 158 14.44 5.65 17.29
C VAL A 158 15.39 6.14 18.38
N PRO A 159 14.92 6.99 19.30
CA PRO A 159 15.76 7.42 20.42
C PRO A 159 16.03 6.26 21.38
N ASN A 160 17.21 6.26 22.02
CA ASN A 160 17.59 5.27 23.04
C ASN A 160 17.48 3.80 22.59
N TYR A 161 17.73 3.51 21.31
CA TYR A 161 17.62 2.16 20.75
C TYR A 161 18.57 1.15 21.40
N LEU A 162 19.85 1.51 21.54
CA LEU A 162 20.87 0.63 22.14
C LEU A 162 21.67 1.37 23.20
N GLN A 163 21.41 1.08 24.47
CA GLN A 163 22.15 1.64 25.62
C GLN A 163 22.29 3.18 25.54
N GLY A 164 21.21 3.88 25.19
CA GLY A 164 21.20 5.34 25.04
C GLY A 164 21.67 5.89 23.69
N LYS A 165 22.06 5.02 22.74
CA LYS A 165 22.33 5.44 21.35
C LYS A 165 21.04 5.54 20.56
N ASN A 166 20.89 6.64 19.82
CA ASN A 166 19.81 6.82 18.86
C ASN A 166 20.10 6.04 17.58
N ALA A 167 19.07 5.44 16.98
CA ALA A 167 19.14 4.90 15.63
C ALA A 167 18.46 5.88 14.67
N TYR A 168 19.19 6.33 13.66
CA TYR A 168 18.67 7.24 12.64
C TYR A 168 18.35 6.44 11.39
N ARG A 169 17.13 6.62 10.86
CA ARG A 169 16.67 5.80 9.74
C ARG A 169 15.77 6.56 8.78
N ILE A 170 15.94 6.25 7.49
CA ILE A 170 15.13 6.80 6.39
C ILE A 170 14.47 5.65 5.62
N PHE A 171 13.21 5.86 5.29
CA PHE A 171 12.40 5.01 4.43
C PHE A 171 12.09 5.71 3.11
N VAL A 172 12.12 4.94 2.02
CA VAL A 172 11.69 5.36 0.68
C VAL A 172 10.58 4.42 0.22
N PHE A 173 9.64 4.91 -0.59
CA PHE A 173 8.40 4.20 -0.89
C PHE A 173 8.36 3.69 -2.34
N GLY A 174 7.93 2.44 -2.51
CA GLY A 174 7.65 1.86 -3.83
C GLY A 174 8.88 1.84 -4.75
N LYS A 175 8.67 2.15 -6.03
CA LYS A 175 9.65 1.94 -7.11
C LYS A 175 10.92 2.80 -6.99
N ASP A 176 10.90 3.90 -6.25
CA ASP A 176 12.09 4.73 -6.06
C ASP A 176 13.21 3.99 -5.30
N TYR A 177 12.85 3.00 -4.48
CA TYR A 177 13.81 2.12 -3.81
C TYR A 177 14.78 1.43 -4.78
N LEU A 178 14.31 1.05 -5.97
CA LEU A 178 15.12 0.33 -6.96
C LEU A 178 16.32 1.14 -7.48
N LYS A 179 16.30 2.46 -7.31
CA LYS A 179 17.40 3.37 -7.73
C LYS A 179 18.49 3.50 -6.66
N LEU A 180 18.30 2.92 -5.47
CA LEU A 180 19.06 3.24 -4.27
C LEU A 180 19.99 2.12 -3.81
N GLU A 181 20.39 1.20 -4.69
CA GLU A 181 21.29 0.09 -4.32
C GLU A 181 22.61 0.61 -3.70
N GLU A 182 23.32 1.48 -4.41
CA GLU A 182 24.60 2.05 -3.94
C GLU A 182 24.43 3.01 -2.76
N PHE A 183 23.31 3.75 -2.74
CA PHE A 183 22.95 4.61 -1.61
C PHE A 183 22.77 3.78 -0.33
N THR A 184 22.01 2.68 -0.43
CA THR A 184 21.72 1.81 0.71
C THR A 184 22.99 1.16 1.24
N LYS A 185 23.87 0.65 0.38
CA LYS A 185 25.18 0.13 0.79
C LYS A 185 26.00 1.16 1.58
N ARG A 186 25.93 2.44 1.21
CA ARG A 186 26.67 3.52 1.89
C ARG A 186 26.11 3.86 3.27
N TYR A 187 24.79 3.83 3.43
CA TYR A 187 24.11 4.35 4.63
C TYR A 187 23.44 3.27 5.49
N TYR A 188 23.66 1.99 5.20
CA TYR A 188 23.10 0.91 6.00
C TYR A 188 24.19 0.27 6.87
N ARG A 189 24.15 0.54 8.17
CA ARG A 189 25.06 -0.05 9.17
C ARG A 189 24.44 -1.32 9.75
N SER A 190 25.28 -2.25 10.19
CA SER A 190 24.80 -3.46 10.88
C SER A 190 23.99 -3.06 12.12
N ARG A 191 22.82 -3.68 12.25
CA ARG A 191 22.06 -3.69 13.50
C ARG A 191 22.79 -4.70 14.39
N ILE A 192 23.41 -4.22 15.47
CA ILE A 192 24.20 -5.04 16.40
C ILE A 192 23.26 -5.99 17.13
#